data_AF-X1DJZ1-F1
#
_entry.id   AF-X1DJZ1-F1
#
_cell.length_a   1.000
_cell.length_b   1.000
_cell.length_c   1.000
_cell.angle_alpha   90.00
_cell.angle_beta   90.00
_cell.angle_gamma   90.00
#
_symmetry.space_group_name_H-M   'P 1'
#
loop_
_entity.id
_entity.type
_entity.pdbx_description
1 polymer ?
#
loop_
_entity_poly.entity_id
_entity_poly.type
_entity_poly.pdbx_seq_one_letter_code
_entity_poly.pdbx_strand_id
1 'polypeptide(L)'
;TIAEPLSNCPMFPPMVVSMISVGEKTGALDQMLNKISDFYDHEIETTVDSLASLIEPLLLGFLGVTIGIAVIAMYLPYFSVFEHIGG
;
A
#
# COMPACT_ATOMS: atom_id res chain seq x y z
N THR A 1 24.94 -26.54 -0.95
CA THR A 1 24.10 -26.04 0.16
C THR A 1 22.68 -25.90 -0.35
N ILE A 2 21.66 -25.92 0.50
CA ILE A 2 20.25 -25.76 0.08
C ILE A 2 19.99 -24.35 -0.47
N ALA A 3 20.78 -23.35 -0.08
CA ALA A 3 20.72 -21.99 -0.64
C ALA A 3 20.96 -21.92 -2.16
N GLU A 4 21.78 -22.80 -2.73
CA GLU A 4 22.20 -22.74 -4.14
C GLU A 4 21.07 -23.08 -5.14
N PRO A 5 20.30 -24.18 -5.00
CA PRO A 5 19.12 -24.41 -5.82
C PRO A 5 18.01 -23.38 -5.56
N LEU A 6 17.88 -22.85 -4.34
CA LEU A 6 16.90 -21.81 -4.02
C LEU A 6 17.20 -20.46 -4.71
N SER A 7 18.47 -20.18 -5.01
CA SER A 7 18.87 -18.96 -5.73
C SER A 7 18.37 -18.90 -7.18
N ASN A 8 18.09 -20.07 -7.78
CA ASN A 8 17.54 -20.17 -9.13
C ASN A 8 16.01 -20.04 -9.17
N CYS A 9 15.36 -19.98 -8.02
CA CYS A 9 13.91 -19.82 -7.93
C CYS A 9 13.55 -18.32 -7.84
N PRO A 10 12.74 -17.79 -8.77
CA PRO A 10 12.40 -16.36 -8.81
C PRO A 10 11.55 -15.89 -7.63
N MET A 11 10.97 -16.83 -6.87
CA MET A 11 10.16 -16.56 -5.68
C MET A 11 11.01 -16.32 -4.43
N PHE A 12 12.32 -16.61 -4.45
CA PHE A 12 13.22 -16.41 -3.32
C PHE A 12 14.12 -15.20 -3.57
N PRO A 13 13.89 -14.07 -2.89
CA PRO A 13 14.74 -12.90 -3.02
C PRO A 13 16.20 -13.21 -2.64
N PRO A 14 17.18 -12.49 -3.21
CA PRO A 14 18.61 -12.68 -2.87
C PRO A 14 18.90 -12.57 -1.36
N MET A 15 18.13 -11.75 -0.65
CA MET A 15 18.22 -11.59 0.80
C MET A 15 17.87 -12.88 1.56
N VAL A 16 16.77 -13.56 1.21
CA VAL A 16 16.37 -14.84 1.82
C VAL A 16 17.43 -15.93 1.56
N VAL A 17 17.94 -16.00 0.33
CA VAL A 17 19.01 -16.95 -0.04
C VAL A 17 20.28 -16.71 0.78
N SER A 18 20.65 -15.44 1.00
CA SER A 18 21.82 -15.08 1.81
C SER A 18 21.66 -15.46 3.28
N MET A 19 20.46 -15.27 3.86
CA MET A 19 20.17 -15.64 5.26
C MET A 19 20.21 -17.16 5.45
N ILE A 20 19.66 -17.92 4.49
CA ILE A 20 19.75 -19.39 4.47
C ILE A 20 21.21 -19.83 4.34
N SER A 21 22.00 -19.22 3.45
CA SER A 21 23.42 -19.56 3.29
C SER A 21 24.23 -19.26 4.56
N VAL A 22 23.92 -18.17 5.27
CA VAL A 22 24.57 -17.84 6.56
C VAL A 22 24.16 -18.85 7.62
N GLY A 23 22.87 -19.18 7.73
CA GLY A 23 22.35 -20.17 8.67
C GLY A 23 22.90 -21.58 8.46
N GLU A 24 23.08 -22.02 7.21
CA GLU A 24 23.75 -23.29 6.89
C GLU A 24 25.23 -23.28 7.29
N LYS A 25 25.94 -22.16 7.13
CA LYS A 25 27.37 -22.04 7.48
C LYS A 25 27.61 -21.97 9.00
N THR A 26 26.67 -21.39 9.75
CA THR A 26 26.78 -21.19 11.20
C THR A 26 26.04 -22.26 12.01
N GLY A 27 25.31 -23.16 11.35
CA GLY A 27 24.43 -24.13 12.00
C GLY A 27 23.17 -23.52 12.61
N ALA A 28 22.89 -22.24 12.34
CA ALA A 28 21.76 -21.49 12.89
C ALA A 28 20.60 -21.34 11.87
N LEU A 29 20.39 -22.35 11.02
CA LEU A 29 19.39 -22.31 9.95
C LEU A 29 17.97 -22.05 10.50
N ASP A 30 17.59 -22.71 11.59
CA ASP A 30 16.28 -22.54 12.24
C ASP A 30 16.04 -21.08 12.67
N GLN A 31 17.04 -20.43 13.28
CA GLN A 31 16.94 -19.02 13.64
C GLN A 31 16.83 -18.12 12.42
N MET A 32 17.54 -18.42 11.33
CA MET A 32 17.46 -17.63 10.10
C MET A 32 16.10 -17.77 9.42
N LEU A 33 15.51 -18.98 9.41
CA LEU A 33 14.18 -19.22 8.87
C LEU A 33 13.08 -18.50 9.66
N ASN A 34 13.15 -18.50 11.00
CA ASN A 34 12.24 -17.71 11.83
C ASN A 34 12.34 -16.22 11.51
N LYS A 35 13.56 -15.71 11.36
CA LYS A 35 13.80 -14.29 11.01
C LYS A 35 13.25 -13.91 9.62
N ILE A 36 13.26 -14.85 8.68
CA ILE A 36 12.65 -14.67 7.36
C ILE A 36 11.13 -14.62 7.50
N SER A 37 10.52 -15.47 8.33
CA SER A 37 9.07 -15.43 8.62
C SER A 37 8.67 -14.09 9.22
N ASP A 38 9.37 -13.63 10.26
CA ASP A 38 9.11 -12.34 10.92
C ASP A 38 9.21 -11.17 9.91
N PHE A 39 10.16 -11.24 8.98
CA PHE A 39 10.32 -10.23 7.94
C PHE A 39 9.11 -10.18 7.00
N TYR A 40 8.64 -11.33 6.52
CA TYR A 40 7.47 -11.38 5.64
C TYR A 40 6.20 -10.94 6.35
N ASP A 41 6.01 -11.33 7.61
CA ASP A 41 4.86 -10.88 8.40
C ASP A 41 4.87 -9.35 8.54
N HIS A 42 6.03 -8.75 8.81
CA HIS A 42 6.17 -7.31 8.91
C HIS A 42 6.00 -6.59 7.56
N GLU A 43 6.45 -7.18 6.46
CA GLU A 43 6.25 -6.63 5.11
C GLU A 43 4.76 -6.65 4.73
N ILE A 44 4.04 -7.72 5.07
CA ILE A 44 2.59 -7.82 4.89
C ILE A 44 1.87 -6.76 5.73
N GLU A 45 2.18 -6.65 7.03
CA GLU A 45 1.59 -5.66 7.94
C GLU A 45 1.80 -4.24 7.41
N THR A 46 3.04 -3.88 7.06
CA THR A 46 3.38 -2.56 6.52
C THR A 46 2.62 -2.27 5.21
N THR A 47 2.48 -3.27 4.35
CA THR A 47 1.75 -3.14 3.10
C THR A 47 0.26 -2.90 3.36
N VAL A 48 -0.34 -3.67 4.27
CA VAL A 48 -1.75 -3.53 4.65
C VAL A 48 -2.02 -2.16 5.26
N ASP A 49 -1.16 -1.71 6.18
CA ASP A 49 -1.28 -0.39 6.82
C ASP A 49 -1.15 0.74 5.80
N SER A 50 -0.22 0.62 4.86
CA SER A 50 -0.04 1.61 3.79
C SER A 50 -1.27 1.67 2.89
N LEU A 51 -1.85 0.51 2.53
CA LEU A 51 -3.09 0.45 1.75
C LEU A 51 -4.26 1.08 2.53
N ALA A 52 -4.38 0.77 3.83
CA ALA A 52 -5.41 1.36 4.68
C ALA A 52 -5.26 2.89 4.80
N SER A 53 -4.03 3.38 4.96
CA SER A 53 -3.72 4.81 5.04
C SER A 53 -4.06 5.56 3.75
N LEU A 54 -4.00 4.91 2.58
CA LEU A 54 -4.41 5.51 1.30
C LEU A 54 -5.93 5.56 1.11
N ILE A 55 -6.70 4.69 1.77
CA ILE A 55 -8.16 4.68 1.68
C ILE A 55 -8.76 5.97 2.28
N GLU A 56 -8.22 6.44 3.40
CA GLU A 56 -8.70 7.65 4.09
C GLU A 56 -8.68 8.92 3.20
N PRO A 57 -7.54 9.33 2.58
CA PRO A 57 -7.49 10.51 1.73
C PRO A 57 -8.35 10.35 0.45
N LEU A 58 -8.52 9.13 -0.06
CA LEU A 58 -9.41 8.87 -1.19
C LEU A 58 -10.88 9.13 -0.83
N LEU A 59 -11.33 8.65 0.34
CA LEU A 59 -12.68 8.89 0.83
C LEU A 59 -12.95 10.38 1.08
N LEU A 60 -11.99 11.08 1.73
CA LEU A 60 -12.08 12.53 1.96
C LEU A 60 -12.09 13.32 0.65
N GLY A 61 -11.24 12.95 -0.31
CA GLY A 61 -11.22 13.57 -1.64
C GLY A 61 -12.54 13.38 -2.38
N PHE A 62 -13.07 12.15 -2.40
CA PHE A 62 -14.35 11.83 -3.03
C PHE A 62 -15.52 12.61 -2.39
N LEU A 63 -15.57 12.66 -1.05
CA LEU A 63 -16.59 13.41 -0.32
C LEU A 63 -16.48 14.91 -0.62
N GLY A 64 -15.27 15.47 -0.58
CA GLY A 64 -15.01 16.87 -0.88
C GLY A 64 -15.44 17.26 -2.30
N VAL A 65 -15.13 16.43 -3.29
CA VAL A 65 -15.56 16.63 -4.68
C VAL A 65 -17.09 16.58 -4.80
N THR A 66 -17.73 15.61 -4.17
CA THR A 66 -19.19 15.45 -4.19
C THR A 66 -19.89 16.67 -3.59
N ILE A 67 -19.41 17.15 -2.44
CA ILE A 67 -19.94 18.36 -1.80
C ILE A 67 -19.66 19.60 -2.66
N GLY A 68 -18.46 19.71 -3.24
CA GLY A 68 -18.09 20.81 -4.13
C GLY A 68 -19.02 20.93 -5.33
N ILE A 69 -19.34 19.80 -5.98
CA ILE A 69 -20.30 19.76 -7.09
C ILE A 69 -21.70 20.18 -6.61
N ALA A 70 -22.16 19.68 -5.47
CA ALA A 70 -23.47 20.02 -4.92
C ALA A 70 -23.61 21.53 -4.65
N VAL A 71 -22.56 22.15 -4.10
CA VAL A 71 -22.53 23.61 -3.85
C VAL A 71 -22.59 24.38 -5.17
N ILE A 72 -21.77 24.04 -6.15
CA ILE A 72 -21.79 24.70 -7.47
C ILE A 72 -23.17 24.57 -8.12
N ALA A 73 -23.76 23.37 -8.11
CA ALA A 73 -25.10 23.13 -8.66
C ALA A 73 -26.18 23.96 -7.96
N MET A 74 -26.02 24.23 -6.66
CA MET A 74 -26.94 25.08 -5.91
C MET A 74 -26.78 26.57 -6.24
N TYR A 75 -25.55 27.05 -6.54
CA TYR A 75 -25.29 28.46 -6.83
C TYR A 75 -25.51 28.86 -8.30
N LEU A 76 -25.26 27.97 -9.27
CA LEU A 76 -25.53 28.21 -10.70
C LEU A 76 -26.95 28.77 -11.01
N PRO A 77 -28.06 28.24 -10.45
CA PRO A 77 -29.38 28.77 -10.73
C PRO A 77 -29.57 30.21 -10.24
N TYR A 78 -28.90 30.62 -9.15
CA TYR A 78 -28.97 32.02 -8.70
C TYR A 78 -28.47 32.97 -9.78
N PHE A 79 -27.36 32.66 -10.46
CA PHE A 79 -26.87 33.47 -11.57
C PHE A 79 -27.87 33.56 -12.72
N SER A 80 -28.50 32.44 -13.08
CA SER A 80 -29.52 32.44 -14.15
C SER A 80 -30.76 33.29 -13.81
N VAL A 81 -31.12 33.34 -12.53
CA VAL A 81 -32.23 34.17 -12.03
C VAL A 81 -31.86 35.65 -12.02
N PHE A 82 -30.63 36.02 -11.62
CA PHE A 82 -30.17 37.40 -11.70
C PHE A 82 -30.14 37.94 -13.14
N GLU A 83 -29.75 37.12 -14.12
CA GLU A 83 -29.76 37.51 -15.54
C GLU A 83 -31.18 37.73 -16.08
N HIS A 84 -32.16 36.93 -15.65
CA HIS A 84 -33.56 37.12 -16.03
C HIS A 84 -34.26 38.28 -15.32
N ILE A 85 -33.74 38.72 -14.16
CA ILE A 85 -34.31 39.83 -13.36
C ILE A 85 -33.61 41.16 -13.65
N GLY A 86 -32.34 41.13 -14.10
CA GLY A 86 -31.51 42.31 -14.35
C GLY A 86 -31.51 42.82 -15.80
N GLY A 87 -32.30 42.21 -16.69
CA GLY A 87 -32.59 42.70 -18.05
C GLY A 87 -33.93 43.41 -18.14
#